data_AF-A0A8T6WKQ3-F1
#
_entry.id   AF-A0A8T6WKQ3-F1
#
_cell.length_a   1.000
_cell.length_b   1.000
_cell.length_c   1.000
_cell.angle_alpha   90.00
_cell.angle_beta   90.00
_cell.angle_gamma   90.00
#
_symmetry.space_group_name_H-M   'P 1'
#
loop_
_entity.id
_entity.type
_entity.pdbx_description
1 polymer ?
#
loop_
_entity_poly.entity_id
_entity_poly.type
_entity_poly.pdbx_seq_one_letter_code
_entity_poly.pdbx_strand_id
1 'polypeptide(L)'
;MGTDAIVNAANTSLKLGGGVAGAIARAGGSRIQEECDKIGGIGVGEAVMTTGGDLRAKYVIHAVGPIHGIEHEDEKLKDATLNSLKLAERHNLKSIAFP
;
A
#
# COMPACT_ATOMS: atom_id res chain seq x y z
N MET A 1 -16.45 11.39 7.44
CA MET A 1 -16.40 10.44 6.31
C MET A 1 -14.97 9.98 6.16
N GLY A 2 -14.73 8.68 5.99
CA GLY A 2 -13.41 8.10 5.79
C GLY A 2 -13.46 7.16 4.58
N THR A 3 -12.35 7.03 3.87
CA THR A 3 -12.18 6.08 2.77
C THR A 3 -12.00 4.66 3.33
N ASP A 4 -12.45 3.62 2.62
CA ASP A 4 -12.30 2.23 3.08
C ASP A 4 -10.83 1.79 3.08
N ALA A 5 -10.06 2.15 2.04
CA ALA A 5 -8.61 1.91 2.00
C ALA A 5 -7.82 3.12 1.49
N ILE A 6 -6.63 3.31 2.05
CA ILE A 6 -5.62 4.21 1.48
C ILE A 6 -4.48 3.40 0.88
N VAL A 7 -3.87 3.92 -0.18
CA VAL A 7 -2.71 3.30 -0.81
C VAL A 7 -1.42 3.90 -0.23
N ASN A 8 -0.48 3.03 0.14
CA ASN A 8 0.86 3.40 0.54
C ASN A 8 1.83 3.14 -0.61
N ALA A 9 2.64 4.13 -0.98
CA ALA A 9 3.82 3.94 -1.82
C ALA A 9 4.90 3.22 -1.02
N ALA A 10 4.98 1.90 -1.21
CA ALA A 10 5.82 1.00 -0.41
C ALA A 10 7.17 0.72 -1.08
N ASN A 11 8.12 0.21 -0.30
CA ASN A 11 9.32 -0.47 -0.80
C ASN A 11 9.11 -2.00 -0.79
N THR A 12 9.98 -2.72 -1.50
CA THR A 12 9.92 -4.18 -1.64
C THR A 12 10.03 -4.95 -0.33
N SER A 13 10.63 -4.35 0.71
CA SER A 13 10.75 -4.95 2.05
C SER A 13 9.57 -4.64 2.97
N LEU A 14 8.54 -3.94 2.49
CA LEU A 14 7.35 -3.52 3.25
C LEU A 14 7.69 -2.83 4.59
N LYS A 15 8.81 -2.11 4.65
CA LYS A 15 9.20 -1.32 5.83
C LYS A 15 8.63 0.09 5.73
N LEU A 16 7.76 0.46 6.67
CA LEU A 16 7.21 1.80 6.77
C LEU A 16 8.31 2.73 7.31
N GLY A 17 8.85 3.55 6.42
CA GLY A 17 9.93 4.49 6.72
C GLY A 17 9.47 5.95 6.71
N GLY A 18 9.91 6.72 5.72
CA GLY A 18 9.59 8.15 5.56
C GLY A 18 8.37 8.43 4.66
N GLY A 19 8.15 9.70 4.33
CA GLY A 19 7.10 10.14 3.40
C GLY A 19 5.69 9.69 3.81
N VAL A 20 4.91 9.24 2.83
CA VAL A 20 3.55 8.68 3.03
C VAL A 20 3.58 7.49 3.99
N ALA A 21 4.54 6.56 3.82
CA ALA A 21 4.67 5.38 4.69
C ALA A 21 4.91 5.77 6.15
N GLY A 22 5.73 6.79 6.40
CA GLY A 22 5.95 7.31 7.75
C GLY A 22 4.74 8.00 8.34
N ALA A 23 3.96 8.72 7.53
CA ALA A 23 2.69 9.30 7.97
C ALA A 23 1.68 8.21 8.38
N ILE A 24 1.59 7.14 7.57
CA ILE A 24 0.76 5.97 7.86
C ILE A 24 1.21 5.26 9.13
N ALA A 25 2.52 5.02 9.33
CA ALA A 25 3.03 4.39 10.54
C ALA A 25 2.71 5.20 11.81
N ARG A 26 2.91 6.52 11.76
CA ARG A 26 2.63 7.40 12.90
C ARG A 26 1.14 7.43 13.27
N ALA A 27 0.26 7.44 12.27
CA ALA A 27 -1.18 7.56 12.48
C ALA A 27 -1.88 6.21 12.70
N GLY A 28 -1.36 5.13 12.14
CA GLY A 28 -1.96 3.79 12.18
C GLY A 28 -1.37 2.83 13.20
N GLY A 29 -0.30 3.22 13.90
CA GLY A 29 0.29 2.42 14.97
C GLY A 29 1.13 1.24 14.48
N SER A 30 1.68 0.46 15.41
CA SER A 30 2.65 -0.63 15.11
C SER A 30 2.03 -1.80 14.34
N ARG A 31 0.72 -2.02 14.47
CA ARG A 31 0.01 -3.15 13.87
C ARG A 31 0.22 -3.26 12.36
N ILE A 32 0.27 -2.14 11.66
CA ILE A 32 0.48 -2.13 10.20
C ILE A 32 1.86 -2.73 9.87
N GLN A 33 2.91 -2.32 10.58
CA GLN A 33 4.26 -2.87 10.37
C GLN A 33 4.34 -4.34 10.78
N GLU A 34 3.69 -4.74 11.87
CA GLU A 34 3.65 -6.14 12.31
C GLU A 34 2.99 -7.06 11.27
N GLU A 35 1.95 -6.59 10.57
CA GLU A 35 1.31 -7.33 9.47
C GLU A 35 2.21 -7.36 8.21
N CYS A 36 2.83 -6.23 7.86
CA CYS A 36 3.84 -6.18 6.79
C CYS A 36 5.00 -7.15 7.04
N ASP A 37 5.46 -7.27 8.28
CA ASP A 37 6.56 -8.16 8.66
C ASP A 37 6.20 -9.64 8.51
N LYS A 38 4.93 -9.99 8.70
CA LYS A 38 4.41 -11.35 8.44
C LYS A 38 4.28 -11.65 6.95
N ILE A 39 3.98 -10.63 6.13
CA ILE A 39 3.95 -10.75 4.67
C ILE A 39 5.38 -10.88 4.12
N GLY A 40 6.35 -10.17 4.71
CA GLY A 40 7.77 -10.23 4.38
C GLY A 40 8.18 -9.21 3.32
N GLY A 41 7.74 -9.40 2.08
CA GLY A 41 8.11 -8.51 0.97
C GLY A 41 7.36 -8.81 -0.32
N ILE A 42 7.37 -7.85 -1.24
CA ILE A 42 6.73 -7.95 -2.56
C ILE A 42 7.56 -7.28 -3.65
N GLY A 43 7.33 -7.68 -4.90
CA GLY A 43 7.99 -7.16 -6.08
C GLY A 43 7.46 -5.80 -6.55
N VAL A 44 8.22 -5.16 -7.45
CA VAL A 44 7.78 -3.93 -8.13
C VAL A 44 6.59 -4.24 -9.03
N GLY A 45 5.54 -3.41 -8.96
CA GLY A 45 4.26 -3.63 -9.64
C GLY A 45 3.25 -4.43 -8.82
N GLU A 46 3.65 -4.99 -7.67
CA GLU A 46 2.76 -5.76 -6.80
C GLU A 46 2.11 -4.88 -5.73
N ALA A 47 1.03 -5.41 -5.13
CA ALA A 47 0.36 -4.80 -3.99
C ALA A 47 -0.14 -5.86 -3.00
N VAL A 48 -0.11 -5.52 -1.71
CA VAL A 48 -0.67 -6.33 -0.60
C VAL A 48 -1.51 -5.46 0.31
N MET A 49 -2.27 -6.05 1.23
CA MET A 49 -3.17 -5.32 2.10
C MET A 49 -2.99 -5.75 3.56
N THR A 50 -3.01 -4.76 4.45
CA THR A 50 -3.06 -4.92 5.92
C THR A 50 -4.32 -4.26 6.46
N THR A 51 -4.60 -4.46 7.75
CA THR A 51 -5.53 -3.60 8.48
C THR A 51 -5.03 -2.15 8.50
N GLY A 52 -5.94 -1.21 8.74
CA GLY A 52 -5.62 0.20 8.94
C GLY A 52 -4.98 0.51 10.30
N GLY A 53 -4.82 -0.47 11.18
CA GLY A 53 -4.43 -0.24 12.57
C GLY A 53 -5.37 0.78 13.23
N ASP A 54 -4.79 1.91 13.68
CA ASP A 54 -5.52 3.01 14.34
C ASP A 54 -6.07 4.07 13.35
N LEU A 55 -5.89 3.88 12.04
CA LEU A 55 -6.42 4.79 11.03
C LEU A 55 -7.96 4.76 10.98
N ARG A 56 -8.55 5.85 10.48
CA ARG A 56 -9.98 5.86 10.12
C ARG A 56 -10.30 4.98 8.91
N ALA A 57 -9.31 4.75 8.05
CA ALA A 57 -9.42 3.81 6.94
C ALA A 57 -9.35 2.38 7.47
N LYS A 58 -10.16 1.48 6.91
CA LYS A 58 -10.24 0.09 7.36
C LYS A 58 -8.98 -0.70 6.99
N TYR A 59 -8.38 -0.36 5.86
CA TYR A 59 -7.23 -1.07 5.30
C TYR A 59 -6.16 -0.10 4.76
N VAL A 60 -4.93 -0.58 4.71
CA VAL A 60 -3.85 0.01 3.91
C VAL A 60 -3.47 -0.97 2.81
N ILE A 61 -3.44 -0.49 1.57
CA ILE A 61 -2.94 -1.24 0.43
C ILE A 61 -1.51 -0.77 0.17
N HIS A 62 -0.52 -1.63 0.35
CA HIS A 62 0.89 -1.33 0.13
C HIS A 62 1.27 -1.72 -1.30
N ALA A 63 1.53 -0.75 -2.16
CA ALA A 63 1.88 -0.96 -3.55
C ALA A 63 3.31 -0.49 -3.82
N VAL A 64 4.11 -1.31 -4.51
CA VAL A 64 5.50 -0.98 -4.84
C VAL A 64 5.58 -0.46 -6.26
N GLY A 65 5.68 0.87 -6.40
CA GLY A 65 5.94 1.53 -7.68
C GLY A 65 7.39 1.36 -8.14
N PRO A 66 7.69 1.61 -9.42
CA PRO A 66 9.06 1.63 -9.93
C PRO A 66 9.84 2.83 -9.41
N ILE A 67 11.16 2.69 -9.37
CA ILE A 67 12.06 3.85 -9.31
C ILE A 67 12.07 4.48 -10.71
N HIS A 68 12.05 5.81 -10.81
CA HIS A 68 12.08 6.49 -12.10
C HIS A 68 13.40 6.21 -12.85
N GLY A 69 13.29 5.96 -14.16
CA GLY A 69 14.40 5.66 -15.06
C GLY A 69 14.73 4.18 -15.18
N ILE A 70 13.94 3.28 -14.61
CA ILE A 70 14.13 1.82 -14.81
C ILE A 70 13.42 1.32 -16.07
N GLU A 71 13.89 0.19 -16.60
CA GLU A 71 13.20 -0.48 -17.71
C GLU A 71 11.76 -0.84 -17.33
N HIS A 72 10.84 -0.62 -18.27
CA HIS A 72 9.41 -0.90 -18.12
C HIS A 72 8.74 -0.12 -16.96
N GLU A 73 9.18 1.12 -16.66
CA GLU A 73 8.60 1.90 -15.56
C GLU A 73 7.09 2.14 -15.70
N ASP A 74 6.61 2.50 -16.89
CA ASP A 74 5.18 2.76 -17.12
C ASP A 74 4.32 1.52 -16.88
N GLU A 75 4.81 0.35 -17.32
CA GLU A 75 4.13 -0.93 -17.12
C GLU A 75 4.09 -1.31 -15.64
N LYS A 76 5.21 -1.16 -14.94
CA LYS A 76 5.31 -1.42 -13.49
C LYS A 76 4.44 -0.48 -12.67
N LEU A 77 4.38 0.80 -13.04
CA LEU A 77 3.52 1.78 -12.38
C LEU A 77 2.04 1.42 -12.60
N LYS A 78 1.67 1.13 -13.85
CA LYS A 78 0.33 0.66 -14.20
C LYS A 78 -0.05 -0.58 -13.40
N ASP A 79 0.85 -1.55 -13.26
CA ASP A 79 0.60 -2.79 -12.54
C ASP A 79 0.42 -2.55 -11.03
N ALA A 80 1.23 -1.69 -10.41
CA ALA A 80 1.07 -1.31 -9.00
C ALA A 80 -0.31 -0.65 -8.74
N THR A 81 -0.73 0.27 -9.61
CA THR A 81 -2.05 0.90 -9.53
C THR A 81 -3.17 -0.13 -9.75
N LEU A 82 -3.08 -0.95 -10.80
CA LEU A 82 -4.11 -1.93 -11.14
C LEU A 82 -4.25 -3.00 -10.06
N ASN A 83 -3.15 -3.49 -9.49
CA ASN A 83 -3.16 -4.49 -8.43
C ASN A 83 -3.74 -3.92 -7.13
N SER A 84 -3.57 -2.62 -6.87
CA SER A 84 -4.24 -1.93 -5.77
C SER A 84 -5.76 -1.91 -5.96
N LEU A 85 -6.23 -1.58 -7.17
CA LEU A 85 -7.66 -1.58 -7.50
C LEU A 85 -8.26 -2.98 -7.42
N LYS A 86 -7.57 -4.01 -7.92
CA LYS A 86 -7.99 -5.42 -7.83
C LYS A 86 -8.10 -5.89 -6.37
N LEU A 87 -7.21 -5.45 -5.48
CA LEU A 87 -7.35 -5.74 -4.05
C LEU A 87 -8.61 -5.10 -3.47
N ALA A 88 -8.83 -3.81 -3.74
CA ALA A 88 -10.03 -3.13 -3.28
C ALA A 88 -11.32 -3.80 -3.79
N GLU A 89 -11.36 -4.20 -5.06
CA GLU A 89 -12.48 -4.93 -5.65
C GLU A 89 -12.70 -6.30 -5.00
N ARG A 90 -11.64 -7.11 -4.86
CA ARG A 90 -11.72 -8.44 -4.20
C ARG A 90 -12.24 -8.36 -2.76
N HIS A 91 -11.95 -7.27 -2.07
CA HIS A 91 -12.41 -7.01 -0.71
C HIS A 91 -13.72 -6.21 -0.64
N ASN A 92 -14.40 -5.98 -1.77
CA ASN A 92 -15.66 -5.26 -1.88
C ASN A 92 -15.62 -3.84 -1.25
N LEU A 93 -14.46 -3.17 -1.32
CA LEU A 93 -14.30 -1.82 -0.82
C LEU A 93 -15.05 -0.83 -1.72
N LYS A 94 -15.67 0.18 -1.12
CA LYS A 94 -16.47 1.19 -1.83
C LYS A 94 -15.68 2.45 -2.15
N SER A 95 -14.52 2.64 -1.52
CA SER A 95 -13.67 3.80 -1.74
C SER A 95 -12.20 3.47 -1.52
N ILE A 96 -11.35 4.03 -2.38
CA ILE A 96 -9.89 3.91 -2.32
C ILE A 96 -9.29 5.29 -2.59
N ALA A 97 -8.21 5.65 -1.88
CA ALA A 97 -7.48 6.89 -2.09
C ALA A 97 -6.02 6.59 -2.40
N PHE A 98 -5.49 7.18 -3.47
CA PHE A 98 -4.08 7.15 -3.82
C PHE A 98 -3.39 8.44 -3.34
N PRO A 99 -2.14 8.36 -2.85
CA PRO A 99 -1.39 9.52 -2.34
C PRO A 99 -0.86 10.44 -3.44
#